data_AF-A0A497QX70-F1
#
_entry.id   AF-A0A497QX70-F1
#
_cell.length_a   1.000
_cell.length_b   1.000
_cell.length_c   1.000
_cell.angle_alpha   90.00
_cell.angle_beta   90.00
_cell.angle_gamma   90.00
#
_symmetry.space_group_name_H-M   'P 1'
#
loop_
_entity.id
_entity.type
_entity.pdbx_description
1 polymer ?
#
loop_
_entity_poly.entity_id
_entity_poly.type
_entity_poly.pdbx_seq_one_letter_code
_entity_poly.pdbx_strand_id
1 'polypeptide(L)'
;MSDEQPVLTTEQKELLYLIARLTDSLNCPTSWIKETPLQALIFHGIRKGLFNEYDYAPISTSFLGQGRKFVNISKECEDDLGDLRELGLLETIRVSSEKHDYITGYRPTKDSVNVIKSLENDIRNRVDTLFQCPFCKSPNYNLNINVENSAFIMKCADCKYVENIPLIIPEDVSYNTQPYFFPFLIKKDTKEQ
;
A
#
# COMPACT_ATOMS: atom_id res chain seq x y z
N MET A 1 -9.84 -30.40 12.78
CA MET A 1 -10.01 -29.36 11.75
C MET A 1 -8.74 -29.39 10.94
N SER A 2 -8.83 -29.72 9.67
CA SER A 2 -7.69 -29.82 8.77
C SER A 2 -6.98 -28.48 8.63
N ASP A 3 -5.70 -28.42 9.00
CA ASP A 3 -4.79 -27.29 8.84
C ASP A 3 -4.47 -27.06 7.35
N GLU A 4 -5.46 -26.68 6.54
CA GLU A 4 -5.18 -26.10 5.23
C GLU A 4 -4.79 -24.63 5.43
N GLN A 5 -3.50 -24.34 5.26
CA GLN A 5 -3.00 -22.97 5.22
C GLN A 5 -3.74 -22.20 4.12
N PRO A 6 -4.26 -20.99 4.40
CA PRO A 6 -4.97 -20.22 3.39
C PRO A 6 -4.05 -19.91 2.20
N VAL A 7 -4.57 -20.10 0.99
CA VAL A 7 -3.83 -19.82 -0.25
C VAL A 7 -3.81 -18.31 -0.48
N LEU A 8 -2.69 -17.67 -0.15
CA LEU A 8 -2.47 -16.24 -0.37
C LEU A 8 -1.93 -15.94 -1.77
N THR A 9 -2.36 -14.83 -2.35
CA THR A 9 -1.77 -14.27 -3.59
C THR A 9 -0.34 -13.77 -3.34
N THR A 10 0.42 -13.53 -4.40
CA THR A 10 1.79 -12.99 -4.28
C THR A 10 1.79 -11.62 -3.61
N GLU A 11 0.89 -10.72 -4.00
CA GLU A 11 0.83 -9.36 -3.45
C GLU A 11 0.35 -9.34 -2.00
N GLN A 12 -0.61 -10.20 -1.63
CA GLN A 12 -1.00 -10.40 -0.22
C GLN A 12 0.19 -10.83 0.65
N LYS A 13 1.04 -11.71 0.13
CA LYS A 13 2.28 -12.13 0.83
C LYS A 13 3.28 -10.98 0.95
N GLU A 14 3.44 -10.18 -0.10
CA GLU A 14 4.31 -8.99 -0.11
C GLU A 14 3.83 -7.93 0.88
N LEU A 15 2.53 -7.64 0.89
CA LEU A 15 1.89 -6.73 1.82
C LEU A 15 2.04 -7.19 3.26
N LEU A 16 1.80 -8.48 3.55
CA LEU A 16 1.97 -9.05 4.87
C LEU A 16 3.42 -8.94 5.36
N TYR A 17 4.39 -9.25 4.49
CA TYR A 17 5.81 -9.11 4.83
C TYR A 17 6.21 -7.64 5.02
N LEU A 18 5.71 -6.72 4.19
CA LEU A 18 5.93 -5.29 4.32
C LEU A 18 5.48 -4.78 5.69
N ILE A 19 4.26 -5.13 6.12
CA ILE A 19 3.74 -4.76 7.43
C ILE A 19 4.62 -5.35 8.54
N ALA A 20 4.95 -6.64 8.45
CA ALA A 20 5.77 -7.31 9.46
C ALA A 20 7.18 -6.72 9.63
N ARG A 21 7.78 -6.28 8.53
CA ARG A 21 9.08 -5.59 8.51
C ARG A 21 8.99 -4.23 9.20
N LEU A 22 7.90 -3.48 8.98
CA LEU A 22 7.69 -2.17 9.57
C LEU A 22 7.35 -2.23 11.06
N THR A 23 6.73 -3.32 11.52
CA THR A 23 6.34 -3.49 12.92
C THR A 23 7.36 -4.28 13.77
N ASP A 24 8.49 -4.66 13.18
CA ASP A 24 9.50 -5.57 13.75
C ASP A 24 8.88 -6.86 14.31
N SER A 25 7.78 -7.32 13.70
CA SER A 25 7.00 -8.47 14.18
C SER A 25 7.72 -9.80 14.01
N LEU A 26 8.81 -9.82 13.23
CA LEU A 26 9.69 -10.98 13.10
C LEU A 26 10.47 -11.26 14.39
N ASN A 27 10.81 -10.22 15.15
CA ASN A 27 11.59 -10.31 16.38
C ASN A 27 10.72 -10.07 17.63
N CYS A 28 9.90 -9.02 17.63
CA CYS A 28 9.06 -8.64 18.76
C CYS A 28 7.81 -7.85 18.32
N PRO A 29 6.62 -8.48 18.21
CA PRO A 29 5.40 -7.85 17.69
C PRO A 29 4.76 -6.89 18.71
N THR A 30 5.42 -5.78 18.99
CA THR A 30 4.94 -4.76 19.94
C THR A 30 4.43 -3.51 19.26
N SER A 31 4.86 -3.24 18.01
CA SER A 31 4.55 -2.00 17.32
C SER A 31 3.45 -2.16 16.28
N TRP A 32 2.82 -1.03 15.93
CA TRP A 32 1.74 -0.93 14.97
C TRP A 32 2.16 0.04 13.87
N ILE A 33 1.90 -0.30 12.61
CA ILE A 33 2.06 0.64 11.50
C ILE A 33 0.75 1.40 11.31
N LYS A 34 0.82 2.74 11.27
CA LYS A 34 -0.34 3.57 10.96
C LYS A 34 -0.68 3.45 9.48
N GLU A 35 -1.97 3.58 9.16
CA GLU A 35 -2.51 3.50 7.81
C GLU A 35 -1.86 4.48 6.83
N THR A 36 -1.71 5.75 7.19
CA THR A 36 -1.14 6.76 6.28
C THR A 36 0.31 6.47 5.84
N PRO A 37 1.27 6.15 6.75
CA PRO A 37 2.59 5.64 6.35
C PRO A 37 2.53 4.39 5.47
N LEU A 38 1.63 3.44 5.78
CA LEU A 38 1.48 2.21 5.01
C LEU A 38 1.00 2.52 3.58
N GLN A 39 -0.04 3.34 3.42
CA GLN A 39 -0.54 3.84 2.13
C GLN A 39 0.56 4.54 1.33
N ALA A 40 1.41 5.35 1.97
CA ALA A 40 2.54 6.00 1.32
C ALA A 40 3.54 4.99 0.73
N LEU A 41 3.85 3.92 1.47
CA LEU A 41 4.75 2.87 1.03
C LEU A 41 4.13 1.98 -0.04
N ILE A 42 2.83 1.68 0.04
CA ILE A 42 2.11 0.92 -1.00
C ILE A 42 2.12 1.71 -2.31
N PHE A 43 1.72 2.98 -2.27
CA PHE A 43 1.76 3.86 -3.44
C PHE A 43 3.17 3.97 -4.03
N HIS A 44 4.20 4.10 -3.18
CA HIS A 44 5.59 4.06 -3.63
C HIS A 44 5.94 2.71 -4.26
N GLY A 45 5.51 1.60 -3.66
CA GLY A 45 5.71 0.23 -4.13
C GLY A 45 5.10 0.00 -5.52
N ILE A 46 3.87 0.46 -5.75
CA ILE A 46 3.21 0.42 -7.05
C ILE A 46 4.05 1.17 -8.09
N ARG A 47 4.49 2.40 -7.79
CA ARG A 47 5.34 3.20 -8.69
C ARG A 47 6.72 2.60 -8.95
N LYS A 48 7.20 1.70 -8.09
CA LYS A 48 8.46 0.96 -8.25
C LYS A 48 8.28 -0.44 -8.83
N GLY A 49 7.05 -0.86 -9.13
CA GLY A 49 6.74 -2.20 -9.68
C GLY A 49 6.86 -3.33 -8.66
N LEU A 50 6.67 -3.05 -7.36
CA LEU A 50 6.51 -4.11 -6.35
C LEU A 50 5.15 -4.79 -6.53
N PHE A 51 4.08 -3.99 -6.52
CA PHE A 51 2.72 -4.45 -6.74
C PHE A 51 2.36 -4.19 -8.21
N ASN A 52 2.06 -5.25 -8.94
CA ASN A 52 1.79 -5.23 -10.38
C ASN A 52 0.30 -5.19 -10.71
N GLU A 53 -0.56 -5.75 -9.87
CA GLU A 53 -2.01 -5.76 -10.07
C GLU A 53 -2.69 -4.60 -9.34
N TYR A 54 -2.02 -3.99 -8.35
CA TYR A 54 -2.55 -2.84 -7.65
C TYR A 54 -2.52 -1.58 -8.54
N ASP A 55 -3.66 -0.91 -8.64
CA ASP A 55 -3.73 0.44 -9.15
C ASP A 55 -3.86 1.46 -8.00
N TYR A 56 -3.90 2.74 -8.32
CA TYR A 56 -4.27 3.76 -7.35
C TYR A 56 -5.09 4.86 -7.99
N ALA A 57 -5.93 5.50 -7.18
CA ALA A 57 -6.71 6.65 -7.59
C ALA A 57 -6.71 7.73 -6.50
N PRO A 58 -6.84 9.02 -6.87
CA PRO A 58 -6.97 10.09 -5.90
C PRO A 58 -8.33 10.03 -5.18
N ILE A 59 -8.30 9.86 -3.86
CA ILE A 59 -9.50 9.83 -3.01
C ILE A 59 -9.48 11.01 -2.05
N SER A 60 -10.62 11.70 -1.93
CA SER A 60 -10.79 12.77 -0.93
C SER A 60 -11.00 12.15 0.45
N THR A 61 -10.05 12.33 1.36
CA THR A 61 -10.10 11.79 2.74
C THR A 61 -9.56 12.78 3.78
N SER A 62 -9.90 12.58 5.06
CA SER A 62 -9.27 13.33 6.16
C SER A 62 -7.81 12.94 6.26
N PHE A 63 -6.92 13.91 6.39
CA PHE A 63 -5.49 13.68 6.26
C PHE A 63 -4.70 14.30 7.40
N LEU A 64 -4.16 13.45 8.28
CA LEU A 64 -3.24 13.82 9.37
C LEU A 64 -3.70 15.03 10.22
N GLY A 65 -5.02 15.18 10.44
CA GLY A 65 -5.58 16.29 11.22
C GLY A 65 -5.41 17.67 10.58
N GLN A 66 -5.13 17.73 9.27
CA GLN A 66 -4.99 18.94 8.44
C GLN A 66 -6.20 19.19 7.53
N GLY A 67 -7.33 18.56 7.82
CA GLY A 67 -8.53 18.62 6.97
C GLY A 67 -8.48 17.62 5.82
N ARG A 68 -9.26 17.87 4.77
CA ARG A 68 -9.41 16.96 3.64
C ARG A 68 -8.33 17.18 2.59
N LYS A 69 -7.75 16.10 2.07
CA LYS A 69 -6.83 16.11 0.92
C LYS A 69 -7.22 15.02 -0.07
N PHE A 70 -6.82 15.19 -1.33
CA PHE A 70 -6.83 14.10 -2.30
C PHE A 70 -5.55 13.28 -2.10
N VAL A 71 -5.71 11.98 -1.89
CA VAL A 71 -4.63 11.05 -1.57
C VAL A 71 -4.71 9.89 -2.55
N ASN A 72 -3.61 9.58 -3.20
CA ASN A 72 -3.51 8.43 -4.10
C ASN A 72 -3.51 7.14 -3.28
N ILE A 73 -4.60 6.38 -3.34
CA ILE A 73 -4.82 5.17 -2.55
C ILE A 73 -5.22 4.04 -3.50
N SER A 74 -4.69 2.83 -3.25
CA SER A 74 -5.07 1.60 -3.95
C SER A 74 -6.28 0.96 -3.29
N LYS A 75 -7.29 0.59 -4.09
CA LYS A 75 -8.47 -0.12 -3.59
C LYS A 75 -8.23 -1.62 -3.45
N GLU A 76 -7.43 -2.20 -4.33
CA GLU A 76 -6.97 -3.59 -4.25
C GLU A 76 -6.21 -3.82 -2.94
N CYS A 77 -5.35 -2.88 -2.55
CA CYS A 77 -4.66 -2.99 -1.28
C CYS A 77 -5.60 -2.88 -0.07
N GLU A 78 -6.61 -2.00 -0.10
CA GLU A 78 -7.59 -1.89 0.99
C GLU A 78 -8.40 -3.19 1.13
N ASP A 79 -8.72 -3.84 0.00
CA ASP A 79 -9.37 -5.14 -0.06
C ASP A 79 -8.48 -6.24 0.54
N ASP A 80 -7.22 -6.31 0.10
CA ASP A 80 -6.23 -7.28 0.61
C ASP A 80 -5.93 -7.10 2.11
N LEU A 81 -5.95 -5.88 2.64
CA LEU A 81 -5.88 -5.64 4.09
C LEU A 81 -7.10 -6.22 4.83
N GLY A 82 -8.28 -6.14 4.21
CA GLY A 82 -9.52 -6.75 4.67
C GLY A 82 -9.41 -8.27 4.71
N ASP A 83 -9.00 -8.88 3.59
CA ASP A 83 -8.81 -10.32 3.44
C ASP A 83 -7.81 -10.88 4.46
N LEU A 84 -6.64 -10.25 4.59
CA LEU A 84 -5.62 -10.67 5.55
C LEU A 84 -6.12 -10.58 7.01
N ARG A 85 -7.00 -9.64 7.32
CA ARG A 85 -7.66 -9.55 8.62
C ARG A 85 -8.69 -10.67 8.81
N GLU A 86 -9.51 -10.94 7.80
CA GLU A 86 -10.52 -12.00 7.83
C GLU A 86 -9.90 -13.40 7.96
N LEU A 87 -8.72 -13.60 7.35
CA LEU A 87 -7.90 -14.80 7.50
C LEU A 87 -7.16 -14.91 8.84
N GLY A 88 -7.29 -13.91 9.73
CA GLY A 88 -6.62 -13.91 11.03
C GLY A 88 -5.09 -13.72 10.96
N LEU A 89 -4.59 -13.13 9.88
CA LEU A 89 -3.16 -12.84 9.69
C LEU A 89 -2.79 -11.42 10.10
N LEU A 90 -3.75 -10.50 10.09
CA LEU A 90 -3.59 -9.12 10.56
C LEU A 90 -4.55 -8.80 11.71
N GLU A 91 -4.07 -8.01 12.66
CA GLU A 91 -4.89 -7.31 13.62
C GLU A 91 -5.00 -5.84 13.24
N THR A 92 -6.14 -5.24 13.58
CA THR A 92 -6.41 -3.83 13.34
C THR A 92 -6.79 -3.14 14.65
N ILE A 93 -6.23 -1.96 14.89
CA ILE A 93 -6.66 -1.07 15.96
C ILE A 93 -7.15 0.24 15.35
N ARG A 94 -8.24 0.79 15.88
CA ARG A 94 -8.74 2.10 15.48
C ARG A 94 -8.69 3.02 16.69
N VAL A 95 -7.95 4.12 16.55
CA VAL A 95 -7.75 5.10 17.62
C VAL A 95 -8.37 6.42 17.19
N SER A 96 -9.16 7.05 18.06
CA SER A 96 -9.63 8.41 17.85
C SER A 96 -8.57 9.41 18.32
N SER A 97 -8.29 10.40 17.49
CA SER A 97 -7.53 11.58 17.87
C SER A 97 -8.39 12.56 18.67
N GLU A 98 -7.76 13.54 19.30
CA GLU A 98 -8.45 14.64 20.00
C GLU A 98 -9.38 15.45 19.08
N LYS A 99 -9.07 15.50 17.78
CA LYS A 99 -9.88 16.17 16.75
C LYS A 99 -11.01 15.31 16.20
N HIS A 100 -11.27 14.15 16.80
CA HIS A 100 -12.27 13.16 16.34
C HIS A 100 -11.96 12.54 14.96
N ASP A 101 -10.76 12.75 14.43
CA ASP A 101 -10.25 11.94 13.32
C ASP A 101 -9.89 10.54 13.82
N TYR A 102 -10.13 9.52 13.00
CA TYR A 102 -9.73 8.15 13.31
C TYR A 102 -8.43 7.80 12.61
N ILE A 103 -7.54 7.12 13.32
CA ILE A 103 -6.30 6.55 12.80
C ILE A 103 -6.41 5.04 12.93
N THR A 104 -6.29 4.35 11.79
CA THR A 104 -6.19 2.89 11.75
C THR A 104 -4.73 2.48 11.86
N GLY A 105 -4.47 1.44 12.66
CA GLY A 105 -3.17 0.81 12.78
C GLY A 105 -3.26 -0.68 12.50
N TYR A 106 -2.23 -1.22 11.86
CA TYR A 106 -2.15 -2.63 11.49
C TYR A 106 -0.94 -3.29 12.15
N ARG A 107 -1.08 -4.57 12.50
CA ARG A 107 0.05 -5.43 12.88
C ARG A 107 -0.21 -6.88 12.47
N PRO A 108 0.83 -7.68 12.20
CA PRO A 108 0.68 -9.11 12.01
C PRO A 108 0.29 -9.84 13.31
N THR A 109 -0.55 -10.87 13.20
CA THR A 109 -0.90 -11.78 14.30
C THR A 109 0.26 -12.73 14.63
N LYS A 110 0.17 -13.48 15.73
CA LYS A 110 1.13 -14.56 16.04
C LYS A 110 1.14 -15.66 14.97
N ASP A 111 -0.03 -15.96 14.40
CA ASP A 111 -0.18 -17.02 13.39
C ASP A 111 0.46 -16.62 12.06
N SER A 112 0.38 -15.33 11.71
CA SER A 112 1.05 -14.80 10.52
C SER A 112 2.57 -14.95 10.55
N VAL A 113 3.21 -15.02 11.72
CA VAL A 113 4.67 -15.22 11.82
C VAL A 113 5.10 -16.54 11.18
N ASN A 114 4.28 -17.60 11.29
CA ASN A 114 4.58 -18.89 10.66
C ASN A 114 4.46 -18.80 9.14
N VAL A 115 3.42 -18.12 8.65
CA VAL A 115 3.24 -17.84 7.21
C VAL A 115 4.39 -17.02 6.67
N ILE A 116 4.79 -15.97 7.38
CA ILE A 116 5.89 -15.11 6.98
C ILE A 116 7.19 -15.93 6.91
N LYS A 117 7.47 -16.77 7.92
CA LYS A 117 8.65 -17.65 7.94
C LYS A 117 8.69 -18.64 6.76
N SER A 118 7.55 -19.10 6.26
CA SER A 118 7.48 -19.99 5.10
C SER A 118 7.50 -19.26 3.75
N LEU A 119 7.47 -17.92 3.73
CA LEU A 119 7.58 -17.16 2.49
C LEU A 119 8.91 -17.40 1.78
N GLU A 120 8.80 -17.51 0.45
CA GLU A 120 9.94 -17.60 -0.46
C GLU A 120 10.86 -16.39 -0.32
N ASN A 121 12.17 -16.62 -0.47
CA ASN A 121 13.17 -15.56 -0.39
C ASN A 121 12.98 -14.51 -1.50
N ASP A 122 12.40 -14.87 -2.64
CA ASP A 122 12.13 -13.94 -3.74
C ASP A 122 11.16 -12.83 -3.30
N ILE A 123 10.03 -13.20 -2.70
CA ILE A 123 9.02 -12.27 -2.15
C ILE A 123 9.67 -11.31 -1.14
N ARG A 124 10.49 -11.85 -0.23
CA ARG A 124 11.20 -11.05 0.78
C ARG A 124 12.14 -10.04 0.12
N ASN A 125 12.94 -10.50 -0.84
CA ASN A 125 13.91 -9.67 -1.57
C ASN A 125 13.22 -8.56 -2.36
N ARG A 126 12.07 -8.84 -2.99
CA ARG A 126 11.27 -7.84 -3.73
C ARG A 126 10.84 -6.71 -2.81
N VAL A 127 10.27 -7.03 -1.64
CA VAL A 127 9.87 -6.01 -0.66
C VAL A 127 11.09 -5.29 -0.06
N ASP A 128 12.16 -6.02 0.27
CA ASP A 128 13.38 -5.43 0.83
C ASP A 128 14.04 -4.45 -0.14
N THR A 129 13.85 -4.63 -1.46
CA THR A 129 14.32 -3.71 -2.50
C THR A 129 13.71 -2.31 -2.35
N LEU A 130 12.48 -2.16 -1.82
CA LEU A 130 11.90 -0.84 -1.55
C LEU A 130 12.69 -0.02 -0.53
N PHE A 131 13.45 -0.69 0.32
CA PHE A 131 14.25 -0.06 1.37
C PHE A 131 15.74 -0.09 1.04
N GLN A 132 16.09 -0.45 -0.19
CA GLN A 132 17.43 -0.26 -0.72
C GLN A 132 17.55 1.10 -1.39
N CYS A 133 18.55 1.88 -0.99
CA CYS A 133 18.81 3.16 -1.59
C CYS A 133 19.18 2.99 -3.07
N PRO A 134 18.55 3.71 -4.01
CA PRO A 134 18.86 3.58 -5.43
C PRO A 134 20.28 4.04 -5.77
N PHE A 135 20.86 4.94 -4.97
CA PHE A 135 22.20 5.51 -5.19
C PHE A 135 23.32 4.64 -4.63
N CYS A 136 23.29 4.30 -3.33
CA CYS A 136 24.38 3.57 -2.67
C CYS A 136 24.08 2.09 -2.38
N LYS A 137 22.88 1.60 -2.73
CA LYS A 137 22.41 0.23 -2.46
C LYS A 137 22.40 -0.21 -0.99
N SER A 138 22.54 0.75 -0.06
CA SER A 138 22.38 0.47 1.36
C SER A 138 20.93 0.12 1.71
N PRO A 139 20.67 -0.83 2.64
CA PRO A 139 19.33 -1.17 3.13
C PRO A 139 18.71 -0.13 4.06
N ASN A 140 19.39 0.99 4.33
CA ASN A 140 18.91 2.03 5.25
C ASN A 140 18.15 3.16 4.51
N TYR A 141 17.24 2.80 3.62
CA TYR A 141 16.39 3.76 2.90
C TYR A 141 14.97 3.71 3.46
N ASN A 142 14.64 4.70 4.30
CA ASN A 142 13.46 4.66 5.15
C ASN A 142 12.51 5.82 4.87
N LEU A 143 11.21 5.58 5.07
CA LEU A 143 10.18 6.61 5.00
C LEU A 143 10.33 7.59 6.17
N ASN A 144 10.32 8.87 5.84
CA ASN A 144 10.26 9.98 6.78
C ASN A 144 9.03 10.82 6.44
N ILE A 145 8.21 11.12 7.45
CA ILE A 145 6.95 11.85 7.26
C ILE A 145 7.07 13.17 7.99
N ASN A 146 7.01 14.26 7.23
CA ASN A 146 6.83 15.60 7.79
C ASN A 146 5.32 15.89 7.84
N VAL A 147 4.74 15.77 9.02
CA VAL A 147 3.30 15.97 9.23
C VAL A 147 2.89 17.39 8.88
N GLU A 148 3.63 18.41 9.33
CA GLU A 148 3.32 19.83 9.12
C GLU A 148 3.22 20.17 7.63
N ASN A 149 4.18 19.72 6.83
CA ASN A 149 4.21 19.95 5.39
C ASN A 149 3.46 18.89 4.58
N SER A 150 2.89 17.85 5.22
CA SER A 150 2.33 16.67 4.55
C SER A 150 3.25 16.08 3.49
N ALA A 151 4.54 16.04 3.79
CA ALA A 151 5.55 15.53 2.88
C ALA A 151 5.96 14.11 3.29
N PHE A 152 6.02 13.21 2.30
CA PHE A 152 6.41 11.81 2.45
C PHE A 152 7.70 11.63 1.70
N ILE A 153 8.76 11.31 2.43
CA ILE A 153 10.11 11.38 1.88
C ILE A 153 10.84 10.09 2.21
N MET A 154 11.27 9.35 1.20
CA MET A 154 12.22 8.27 1.40
C MET A 154 13.62 8.87 1.51
N LYS A 155 14.29 8.61 2.64
CA LYS A 155 15.61 9.17 2.96
C LYS A 155 16.58 8.05 3.29
N CYS A 156 17.76 8.10 2.68
CA CYS A 156 18.84 7.20 3.03
C CYS A 156 19.58 7.69 4.28
N ALA A 157 19.93 6.80 5.19
CA ALA A 157 20.74 7.14 6.37
C ALA A 157 22.23 7.29 6.02
N ASP A 158 22.73 6.45 5.10
CA ASP A 158 24.18 6.38 4.80
C ASP A 158 24.64 7.37 3.72
N CYS A 159 23.71 7.86 2.90
CA CYS A 159 24.00 8.90 1.92
C CYS A 159 22.95 10.01 1.97
N LYS A 160 23.22 11.14 1.30
CA LYS A 160 22.31 12.29 1.26
C LYS A 160 21.18 12.15 0.23
N TYR A 161 20.92 10.94 -0.27
CA TYR A 161 19.86 10.70 -1.24
C TYR A 161 18.48 10.79 -0.59
N VAL A 162 17.59 11.50 -1.27
CA VAL A 162 16.24 11.81 -0.83
C VAL A 162 15.30 11.71 -2.03
N GLU A 163 14.19 11.01 -1.88
CA GLU A 163 13.13 10.92 -2.89
C GLU A 163 11.79 11.33 -2.27
N ASN A 164 11.06 12.22 -2.92
CA ASN A 164 9.71 12.59 -2.51
C ASN A 164 8.69 11.58 -3.04
N ILE A 165 7.78 11.12 -2.17
CA ILE A 165 6.63 10.31 -2.54
C ILE A 165 5.44 11.26 -2.79
N PRO A 166 4.97 11.41 -4.04
CA PRO A 166 3.90 12.35 -4.40
C PRO A 166 2.51 11.81 -4.03
N LEU A 167 2.32 11.36 -2.78
CA LEU A 167 1.08 10.71 -2.33
C LEU A 167 -0.16 11.62 -2.45
N ILE A 168 0.02 12.93 -2.24
CA ILE A 168 -1.06 13.94 -2.25
C ILE A 168 -1.06 14.81 -3.51
N ILE A 169 -0.18 14.49 -4.47
CA ILE A 169 -0.08 15.25 -5.71
C ILE A 169 -0.92 14.49 -6.75
N PRO A 170 -1.94 15.12 -7.34
CA PRO A 170 -2.66 14.50 -8.44
C PRO A 170 -1.71 14.33 -9.62
N GLU A 171 -1.63 13.12 -10.16
CA GLU A 171 -0.87 12.89 -11.39
C GLU A 171 -1.65 13.47 -12.58
N ASP A 172 -0.96 14.22 -13.45
CA ASP A 172 -1.55 14.76 -14.68
C ASP A 172 -1.49 13.70 -15.77
N VAL A 173 -2.38 12.72 -15.67
CA VAL A 173 -2.55 11.66 -16.67
C VAL A 173 -3.74 11.96 -17.56
N SER A 174 -3.47 12.14 -18.85
CA SER A 174 -4.52 12.30 -19.86
C SER A 174 -5.20 10.95 -20.12
N TYR A 175 -6.38 10.73 -19.55
CA TYR A 175 -7.18 9.56 -19.88
C TYR A 175 -7.76 9.69 -21.29
N ASN A 176 -7.33 8.80 -22.20
CA ASN A 176 -7.99 8.65 -23.49
C ASN A 176 -9.14 7.65 -23.32
N THR A 177 -10.37 8.15 -23.29
CA THR A 177 -11.56 7.30 -23.19
C THR A 177 -12.14 7.10 -24.59
N GLN A 178 -12.50 5.86 -24.90
CA GLN A 178 -13.36 5.57 -26.03
C GLN A 178 -14.73 5.13 -25.51
N PRO A 179 -15.83 5.69 -26.03
CA PRO A 179 -17.15 5.22 -25.66
C PRO A 179 -17.32 3.76 -26.14
N TYR A 180 -17.54 2.86 -25.19
CA TYR A 180 -17.98 1.51 -25.52
C TYR A 180 -19.48 1.55 -25.81
N PHE A 181 -19.84 1.49 -27.09
CA PHE A 181 -21.23 1.33 -27.50
C PHE A 181 -21.55 -0.15 -27.54
N PHE A 182 -22.57 -0.56 -26.78
CA PHE A 182 -23.10 -1.91 -26.92
C PHE A 182 -23.52 -2.15 -28.38
N PRO A 183 -23.20 -3.31 -28.97
CA PRO A 183 -23.48 -3.58 -30.39
C PRO A 183 -24.94 -3.35 -30.81
N PHE A 184 -25.89 -3.53 -29.89
CA PHE A 184 -27.32 -3.33 -30.16
C PHE A 184 -27.76 -1.86 -30.20
N LEU A 185 -26.95 -0.91 -29.70
CA LEU A 185 -27.22 0.53 -29.78
C LEU A 185 -26.69 1.16 -31.07
N ILE A 186 -25.85 0.44 -31.82
CA ILE A 186 -25.36 0.86 -33.12
C ILE A 186 -26.46 0.55 -34.14
N LYS A 187 -27.48 1.42 -34.23
CA LYS A 187 -28.40 1.39 -35.37
C LYS A 187 -27.57 1.63 -36.63
N LYS A 188 -27.44 0.60 -37.47
CA LYS A 188 -27.02 0.80 -38.86
C LYS A 188 -28.12 1.62 -39.51
N ASP A 189 -27.81 2.86 -39.89
CA ASP A 189 -28.65 3.64 -40.79
C ASP A 189 -28.80 2.82 -42.08
N THR A 190 -29.91 2.10 -42.14
CA THR A 190 -30.34 1.41 -43.35
C THR A 190 -30.92 2.51 -44.21
N LYS A 191 -30.08 3.09 -45.08
CA LYS A 191 -30.56 3.97 -46.15
C LYS A 191 -31.44 3.11 -47.07
N GLU A 192 -32.75 3.16 -46.86
CA GLU A 192 -33.72 2.68 -47.84
C GLU A 192 -33.64 3.61 -49.07
N GLN A 193 -33.42 2.98 -50.23
CA GLN A 193 -33.46 3.58 -51.57
C GLN A 193 -34.90 3.67 -52.06
#